data_AF-A0A947YDB1-F1
#
_entry.id   AF-A0A947YDB1-F1
#
_cell.length_a   1.000
_cell.length_b   1.000
_cell.length_c   1.000
_cell.angle_alpha   90.00
_cell.angle_beta   90.00
_cell.angle_gamma   90.00
#
_symmetry.space_group_name_H-M   'P 1'
#
loop_
_entity.id
_entity.type
_entity.pdbx_description
1 polymer ?
#
loop_
_entity_poly.entity_id
_entity_poly.type
_entity_poly.pdbx_seq_one_letter_code
_entity_poly.pdbx_strand_id
1 'polypeptide(L)'
;MNDTLRNLRFWLVVLTFIILAIFKLHGYDRMPQTSHAEELLYGWSGIHLIETGVPVSWSTLDYPKENIVFDGIVGDPSNVYLPATLYKPWLDEPPLYSLLSGGVAHLYGDDRWDVLPVSHTRIPSVLASLVTTILIFFVGNSFFGYGTGLLA
;
A
#
# COMPACT_ATOMS: atom_id res chain seq x y z
N MET A 1 -31.59 -25.94 -8.75
CA MET A 1 -30.61 -25.38 -9.70
C MET A 1 -29.73 -26.53 -10.13
N ASN A 2 -29.56 -26.75 -11.44
CA ASN A 2 -28.77 -27.88 -11.95
C ASN A 2 -27.32 -27.75 -11.46
N ASP A 3 -26.70 -28.83 -10.97
CA ASP A 3 -25.34 -28.79 -10.41
C ASP A 3 -24.33 -28.23 -11.41
N THR A 4 -24.53 -28.49 -12.70
CA THR A 4 -23.75 -27.94 -13.81
C THR A 4 -23.78 -26.40 -13.88
N LEU A 5 -24.96 -25.79 -13.68
CA LEU A 5 -25.11 -24.33 -13.71
C LEU A 5 -24.47 -23.68 -12.47
N ARG A 6 -24.54 -24.33 -11.31
CA ARG A 6 -23.87 -23.87 -10.08
C ARG A 6 -22.36 -23.90 -10.26
N ASN A 7 -21.83 -24.99 -10.80
CA ASN A 7 -20.40 -25.15 -11.05
C ASN A 7 -19.89 -24.12 -12.07
N LEU A 8 -20.64 -23.88 -13.16
CA LEU A 8 -20.28 -22.86 -14.14
C LEU A 8 -20.20 -21.45 -13.52
N ARG A 9 -21.19 -21.05 -12.72
CA ARG A 9 -21.19 -19.75 -12.03
C ARG A 9 -20.00 -19.61 -11.09
N PHE A 10 -19.71 -20.64 -10.31
CA PHE A 10 -18.55 -20.64 -9.43
C PHE A 10 -17.24 -20.42 -10.23
N TRP A 11 -17.02 -21.18 -11.30
CA TRP A 11 -15.81 -21.06 -12.12
C TRP A 11 -15.71 -19.70 -12.83
N LEU A 12 -16.83 -19.10 -13.23
CA LEU A 12 -16.83 -17.75 -13.81
C LEU A 12 -16.35 -16.71 -12.80
N VAL A 13 -16.84 -16.74 -11.55
CA VAL A 13 -16.37 -15.82 -10.50
C VAL A 13 -14.88 -16.02 -10.24
N VAL A 14 -14.44 -17.28 -10.11
CA VAL A 14 -13.02 -17.60 -9.89
C VAL A 14 -12.16 -17.09 -11.04
N LEU A 15 -12.56 -17.31 -12.29
CA LEU A 15 -11.82 -16.85 -13.47
C LEU A 15 -11.74 -15.33 -13.52
N THR A 16 -12.87 -14.63 -13.30
CA THR A 16 -12.89 -13.16 -13.25
C THR A 16 -11.96 -12.64 -12.16
N PHE A 17 -12.00 -13.22 -10.97
CA PHE A 17 -11.13 -12.82 -9.87
C PHE A 17 -9.65 -13.05 -10.19
N ILE A 18 -9.29 -14.20 -10.77
CA ILE A 18 -7.91 -14.48 -11.21
C ILE A 18 -7.45 -13.44 -12.22
N ILE A 19 -8.26 -13.12 -13.23
CA ILE A 19 -7.92 -12.11 -14.25
C ILE A 19 -7.68 -10.74 -13.59
N LEU A 20 -8.59 -10.30 -12.72
CA LEU A 20 -8.44 -9.02 -12.00
C LEU A 20 -7.23 -9.01 -11.07
N ALA A 21 -6.93 -10.13 -10.41
CA ALA A 21 -5.76 -10.27 -9.57
C ALA A 21 -4.47 -10.14 -10.38
N ILE A 22 -4.39 -10.77 -11.56
CA ILE A 22 -3.26 -10.62 -12.48
C ILE A 22 -3.07 -9.16 -12.86
N PHE A 23 -4.14 -8.43 -13.21
CA PHE A 23 -4.03 -7.00 -13.52
C PHE A 23 -3.53 -6.16 -12.35
N LYS A 24 -4.03 -6.40 -11.13
CA LYS A 24 -3.61 -5.66 -9.92
C LYS A 24 -2.18 -5.96 -9.49
N LEU A 25 -1.70 -7.17 -9.73
CA LEU A 25 -0.34 -7.61 -9.40
C LEU A 25 0.66 -7.29 -10.52
N HIS A 26 0.21 -7.03 -11.74
CA HIS A 26 1.11 -6.76 -12.85
C HIS A 26 1.73 -5.37 -12.73
N GLY A 27 3.00 -5.31 -12.33
CA GLY A 27 3.79 -4.09 -12.28
C GLY A 27 3.37 -3.11 -11.17
N TYR A 28 2.77 -3.61 -10.09
CA TYR A 28 2.44 -2.80 -8.90
C TYR A 28 3.68 -2.21 -8.23
N ASP A 29 4.85 -2.76 -8.52
CA ASP A 29 6.17 -2.42 -8.00
C ASP A 29 7.01 -1.56 -8.96
N ARG A 30 6.51 -1.23 -10.16
CA ARG A 30 7.28 -0.51 -11.20
C ARG A 30 7.68 0.94 -10.83
N MET A 31 7.17 1.48 -9.73
CA MET A 31 7.35 2.86 -9.27
C MET A 31 7.64 2.85 -7.77
N PRO A 32 8.64 3.62 -7.29
CA PRO A 32 8.56 5.06 -7.41
C PRO A 32 9.54 5.55 -8.46
N GLN A 33 9.01 6.23 -9.46
CA GLN A 33 9.71 7.38 -9.99
C GLN A 33 9.60 8.50 -8.96
N THR A 34 10.50 9.47 -9.01
CA THR A 34 10.55 10.64 -8.11
C THR A 34 9.21 11.37 -7.95
N SER A 35 8.28 11.17 -8.88
CA SER A 35 6.92 11.72 -8.91
C SER A 35 5.91 11.11 -7.93
N HIS A 36 6.21 9.99 -7.26
CA HIS A 36 5.28 9.31 -6.32
C HIS A 36 5.86 9.18 -4.91
N ALA A 37 6.79 10.07 -4.55
CA ALA A 37 7.43 10.05 -3.24
C ALA A 37 6.42 10.25 -2.08
N GLU A 38 5.20 10.73 -2.34
CA GLU A 38 4.16 10.84 -1.30
C GLU A 38 3.85 9.52 -0.63
N GLU A 39 3.90 8.37 -1.30
CA GLU A 39 3.56 7.12 -0.62
C GLU A 39 4.61 6.69 0.43
N LEU A 40 5.86 7.14 0.27
CA LEU A 40 6.96 6.84 1.19
C LEU A 40 6.71 7.42 2.57
N LEU A 41 5.86 8.45 2.69
CA LEU A 41 5.59 9.07 3.97
C LEU A 41 4.97 8.07 4.96
N TYR A 42 4.12 7.16 4.47
CA TYR A 42 3.48 6.14 5.28
C TYR A 42 4.46 5.03 5.67
N GLY A 43 5.31 4.64 4.72
CA GLY A 43 6.37 3.65 4.96
C GLY A 43 7.32 4.11 6.07
N TRP A 44 7.91 5.30 5.92
CA TRP A 44 8.83 5.87 6.93
C TRP A 44 8.13 6.09 8.26
N SER A 45 6.94 6.70 8.26
CA SER A 45 6.16 6.91 9.49
C SER A 45 5.94 5.59 10.24
N GLY A 46 5.55 4.54 9.52
CA GLY A 46 5.28 3.23 10.08
C GLY A 46 6.50 2.51 10.62
N ILE A 47 7.57 2.40 9.83
CA ILE A 47 8.76 1.66 10.24
C ILE A 47 9.45 2.33 11.43
N HIS A 48 9.52 3.67 11.47
CA HIS A 48 10.03 4.40 12.64
C HIS A 48 9.13 4.24 13.86
N LEU A 49 7.80 4.28 13.67
CA LEU A 49 6.85 4.06 14.77
C LEU A 49 6.98 2.67 15.37
N ILE A 50 7.18 1.64 14.55
CA ILE A 50 7.37 0.25 14.98
C ILE A 50 8.69 0.08 15.72
N GLU A 51 9.80 0.61 15.18
CA GLU A 51 11.14 0.36 15.70
C GLU A 51 11.52 1.27 16.88
N THR A 52 10.99 2.49 16.92
CA THR A 52 11.40 3.52 17.89
C THR A 52 10.25 3.99 18.79
N GLY A 53 9.01 3.60 18.49
CA GLY A 53 7.82 4.09 19.19
C GLY A 53 7.41 5.53 18.82
N VAL A 54 8.12 6.18 17.88
CA VAL A 54 7.82 7.55 17.45
C VAL A 54 7.81 7.63 15.93
N PRO A 55 6.76 8.18 15.30
CA PRO A 55 6.69 8.28 13.85
C PRO A 55 7.63 9.37 13.34
N VAL A 56 8.31 9.08 12.23
CA VAL A 56 9.20 10.01 11.53
C VAL A 56 8.88 9.94 10.06
N SER A 57 8.67 11.10 9.43
CA SER A 57 8.41 11.17 8.00
C SER A 57 8.60 12.59 7.46
N TRP A 58 8.49 12.74 6.15
CA TRP A 58 8.49 14.05 5.52
C TRP A 58 7.08 14.66 5.51
N SER A 59 7.02 15.99 5.48
CA SER A 59 5.77 16.75 5.50
C SER A 59 5.82 17.91 4.51
N THR A 60 4.66 18.31 4.01
CA THR A 60 4.44 19.58 3.31
C THR A 60 3.94 20.69 4.23
N LEU A 61 3.67 20.38 5.50
CA LEU A 61 3.28 21.32 6.54
C LEU A 61 4.51 21.99 7.16
N ASP A 62 4.29 23.17 7.74
CA ASP A 62 5.35 23.91 8.41
C ASP A 62 5.60 23.35 9.81
N TYR A 63 6.71 22.63 9.95
CA TYR A 63 7.18 22.07 11.22
C TYR A 63 8.33 22.93 11.79
N PRO A 64 8.42 23.08 13.12
CA PRO A 64 9.57 23.75 13.73
C PRO A 64 10.89 23.08 13.33
N LYS A 65 11.94 23.88 13.12
CA LYS A 65 13.28 23.35 12.76
C LYS A 65 13.84 22.37 13.79
N GLU A 66 13.41 22.50 15.05
CA GLU A 66 13.76 21.62 16.16
C GLU A 66 13.26 20.18 15.96
N ASN A 67 12.23 20.00 15.14
CA ASN A 67 11.63 18.70 14.84
C ASN A 67 12.33 18.00 13.67
N ILE A 68 13.25 18.67 12.96
CA ILE A 68 13.99 18.08 11.84
C ILE A 68 14.99 17.07 12.39
N VAL A 69 14.88 15.82 11.94
CA VAL A 69 15.83 14.75 12.28
C VAL A 69 16.74 14.36 11.13
N PHE A 70 16.36 14.74 9.91
CA PHE A 70 17.16 14.56 8.70
C PHE A 70 16.78 15.63 7.69
N ASP A 71 17.78 16.18 6.99
CA ASP A 71 17.59 17.11 5.89
C ASP A 71 18.69 16.86 4.85
N GLY A 72 18.34 16.22 3.75
CA GLY A 72 19.32 15.76 2.77
C GLY A 72 18.74 14.91 1.65
N ILE A 73 19.59 14.09 1.04
CA ILE A 73 19.19 13.16 -0.02
C ILE A 73 19.22 11.76 0.55
N VAL A 74 18.08 11.06 0.46
CA VAL A 74 17.97 9.64 0.77
C VAL A 74 18.17 8.84 -0.51
N GLY A 75 18.96 7.77 -0.43
CA GLY A 75 19.28 6.90 -1.54
C GLY A 75 18.82 5.45 -1.30
N ASP A 76 18.80 4.65 -2.37
CA ASP A 76 18.76 3.18 -2.32
C ASP A 76 19.86 2.62 -3.25
N PRO A 77 20.50 1.49 -2.93
CA PRO A 77 21.28 0.66 -3.85
C PRO A 77 20.79 0.59 -5.31
N SER A 78 19.48 0.73 -5.55
CA SER A 78 18.87 0.78 -6.90
C SER A 78 19.06 2.11 -7.65
N ASN A 79 19.90 3.03 -7.17
CA ASN A 79 20.15 4.37 -7.74
C ASN A 79 18.94 5.32 -7.73
N VAL A 80 18.01 5.13 -6.80
CA VAL A 80 16.93 6.10 -6.55
C VAL A 80 17.42 7.10 -5.51
N TYR A 81 17.37 8.39 -5.82
CA TYR A 81 17.79 9.46 -4.91
C TYR A 81 16.68 10.50 -4.78
N LEU A 82 16.27 10.80 -3.56
CA LEU A 82 15.16 11.70 -3.25
C LEU A 82 15.59 12.73 -2.22
N PRO A 83 15.41 14.04 -2.46
CA PRO A 83 15.54 15.03 -1.40
C PRO A 83 14.41 14.81 -0.39
N ALA A 84 14.76 14.68 0.90
CA ALA A 84 13.80 14.51 1.97
C ALA A 84 14.24 15.28 3.21
N THR A 85 13.28 16.01 3.79
CA THR A 85 13.40 16.59 5.13
C THR A 85 12.44 15.85 6.04
N LEU A 86 12.97 15.11 7.00
CA LEU A 86 12.19 14.26 7.91
C LEU A 86 11.98 14.93 9.26
N TYR A 87 10.77 14.82 9.78
CA TYR A 87 10.32 15.45 11.01
C TYR A 87 9.94 14.42 12.07
N LYS A 88 10.10 14.77 13.34
CA LYS A 88 9.72 13.98 14.52
C LYS A 88 9.04 14.85 15.60
N PRO A 89 7.93 14.40 16.21
CA PRO A 89 7.06 13.33 15.74
C PRO A 89 6.29 13.80 14.50
N TRP A 90 6.12 12.93 13.52
CA TRP A 90 5.29 13.20 12.35
C TRP A 90 3.85 12.71 12.60
N LEU A 91 2.87 13.62 12.61
CA LEU A 91 1.49 13.35 13.02
C LEU A 91 0.45 13.84 11.99
N ASP A 92 0.83 13.96 10.72
CA ASP A 92 -0.08 14.51 9.70
C ASP A 92 -1.23 13.56 9.37
N GLU A 93 -1.02 12.24 9.48
CA GLU A 93 -2.02 11.23 9.13
C GLU A 93 -2.22 10.19 10.26
N PRO A 94 -3.41 9.55 10.33
CA PRO A 94 -3.65 8.45 11.26
C PRO A 94 -2.69 7.26 11.06
N PRO A 95 -2.28 6.57 12.14
CA PRO A 95 -1.16 5.63 12.09
C PRO A 95 -1.49 4.29 11.42
N LEU A 96 -2.77 3.97 11.17
CA LEU A 96 -3.16 2.63 10.74
C LEU A 96 -2.49 2.22 9.42
N TYR A 97 -2.59 3.05 8.39
CA TYR A 97 -1.99 2.71 7.10
C TYR A 97 -0.46 2.76 7.15
N SER A 98 0.12 3.71 7.90
CA SER A 98 1.56 3.75 8.15
C SER A 98 2.06 2.45 8.80
N LEU A 99 1.40 1.97 9.85
CA LEU A 99 1.74 0.71 10.52
C LEU A 99 1.63 -0.50 9.58
N LEU A 100 0.65 -0.52 8.68
CA LEU A 100 0.55 -1.58 7.67
C LEU A 100 1.70 -1.50 6.66
N SER A 101 1.93 -0.32 6.08
CA SER A 101 2.93 -0.09 5.03
C SER A 101 4.36 -0.26 5.54
N GLY A 102 4.73 0.48 6.60
CA GLY A 102 6.02 0.38 7.25
C GLY A 102 6.21 -0.93 8.01
N GLY A 103 5.13 -1.58 8.45
CA GLY A 103 5.20 -2.92 9.06
C GLY A 103 5.61 -3.99 8.07
N VAL A 104 5.14 -3.92 6.82
CA VAL A 104 5.65 -4.82 5.77
C VAL A 104 7.12 -4.52 5.49
N ALA A 105 7.53 -3.25 5.36
CA ALA A 105 8.93 -2.90 5.18
C ALA A 105 9.84 -3.46 6.30
N HIS A 106 9.39 -3.32 7.56
CA HIS A 106 10.07 -3.91 8.72
C HIS A 106 10.19 -5.44 8.63
N LEU A 107 9.14 -6.15 8.19
CA LEU A 107 9.17 -7.60 8.02
C LEU A 107 10.15 -8.06 6.93
N TYR A 108 10.38 -7.23 5.91
CA TYR A 108 11.39 -7.48 4.88
C TYR A 108 12.82 -7.07 5.29
N GLY A 109 12.96 -6.41 6.45
CA GLY A 109 14.25 -5.96 6.96
C GLY A 109 14.78 -4.71 6.28
N ASP A 110 13.90 -3.88 5.72
CA ASP A 110 14.28 -2.62 5.08
C ASP A 110 14.86 -1.63 6.10
N ASP A 111 15.81 -0.78 5.68
CA ASP A 111 16.36 0.27 6.54
C ASP A 111 15.44 1.50 6.56
N ARG A 112 15.01 1.91 7.75
CA ARG A 112 14.17 3.09 7.98
C ARG A 112 14.80 4.42 7.54
N TRP A 113 16.09 4.46 7.26
CA TRP A 113 16.80 5.64 6.78
C TRP A 113 17.05 5.65 5.27
N ASP A 114 16.77 4.55 4.58
CA ASP A 114 16.89 4.44 3.12
C ASP A 114 15.53 4.68 2.44
N VAL A 115 15.55 4.75 1.10
CA VAL A 115 14.31 4.77 0.32
C VAL A 115 13.66 3.38 0.42
N LEU A 116 12.49 3.32 1.06
CA LEU A 116 11.80 2.05 1.25
C LEU A 116 11.28 1.49 -0.08
N PRO A 117 11.55 0.20 -0.39
CA PRO A 117 11.03 -0.46 -1.57
C PRO A 117 9.49 -0.47 -1.61
N VAL A 118 8.95 0.11 -2.67
CA VAL A 118 7.52 0.08 -3.04
C VAL A 118 6.94 -1.31 -3.21
N SER A 119 7.77 -2.27 -3.62
CA SER A 119 7.39 -3.68 -3.70
C SER A 119 6.97 -4.20 -2.33
N HIS A 120 7.49 -3.62 -1.25
CA HIS A 120 7.14 -3.97 0.13
C HIS A 120 6.02 -3.06 0.64
N THR A 121 6.19 -1.74 0.54
CA THR A 121 5.27 -0.75 1.15
C THR A 121 3.86 -0.73 0.54
N ARG A 122 3.69 -1.22 -0.70
CA ARG A 122 2.39 -1.30 -1.40
C ARG A 122 1.62 -2.60 -1.16
N ILE A 123 2.24 -3.63 -0.58
CA ILE A 123 1.59 -4.93 -0.33
C ILE A 123 0.25 -4.75 0.39
N PRO A 124 0.12 -3.92 1.45
CA PRO A 124 -1.17 -3.72 2.11
C PRO A 124 -2.26 -3.18 1.19
N SER A 125 -1.93 -2.22 0.33
CA SER A 125 -2.86 -1.63 -0.64
C SER A 125 -3.28 -2.62 -1.71
N VAL A 126 -2.36 -3.45 -2.21
CA VAL A 126 -2.68 -4.49 -3.18
C VAL A 126 -3.61 -5.55 -2.56
N LEU A 127 -3.32 -6.00 -1.34
CA LEU A 127 -4.17 -6.95 -0.62
C LEU A 127 -5.57 -6.36 -0.35
N ALA A 128 -5.65 -5.11 0.12
CA ALA A 128 -6.92 -4.42 0.33
C ALA A 128 -7.71 -4.30 -0.98
N SER A 129 -7.04 -4.05 -2.10
CA SER A 129 -7.64 -3.96 -3.43
C SER A 129 -8.21 -5.30 -3.91
N LEU A 130 -7.53 -6.42 -3.64
CA LEU A 130 -8.03 -7.77 -3.93
C LEU A 130 -9.25 -8.12 -3.08
N VAL A 131 -9.19 -7.87 -1.77
CA VAL A 131 -10.31 -8.10 -0.85
C VAL A 131 -11.52 -7.26 -1.25
N THR A 132 -11.30 -5.99 -1.59
CA THR A 132 -12.37 -5.08 -2.01
C THR A 132 -13.08 -5.59 -3.27
N THR A 133 -12.36 -6.13 -4.25
CA THR A 133 -12.98 -6.74 -5.44
C THR A 133 -13.93 -7.89 -5.07
N ILE A 134 -13.56 -8.74 -4.10
CA ILE A 134 -14.44 -9.82 -3.62
C ILE A 134 -15.68 -9.24 -2.93
N LEU A 135 -15.50 -8.22 -2.10
CA LEU A 135 -16.60 -7.59 -1.37
C LEU A 135 -17.59 -6.90 -2.31
N ILE A 136 -17.11 -6.24 -3.37
CA ILE A 136 -17.95 -5.61 -4.40
C ILE A 136 -18.84 -6.66 -5.08
N PHE A 137 -18.27 -7.82 -5.45
CA PHE A 137 -19.06 -8.93 -5.98
C PHE A 137 -20.17 -9.34 -5.02
N PHE A 138 -19.87 -9.50 -3.73
CA PHE A 138 -20.87 -9.89 -2.73
C PHE A 138 -21.97 -8.85 -2.54
N VAL A 139 -21.60 -7.57 -2.51
CA VAL A 139 -22.58 -6.47 -2.43
C VAL A 139 -23.46 -6.46 -3.67
N GLY A 140 -22.88 -6.48 -4.88
CA GLY A 140 -23.64 -6.49 -6.13
C GLY A 140 -24.56 -7.72 -6.25
N ASN A 141 -24.07 -8.90 -5.86
CA ASN A 141 -24.87 -10.13 -5.87
C ASN A 141 -25.99 -10.09 -4.82
N SER A 142 -25.74 -9.55 -3.62
CA SER A 142 -26.72 -9.50 -2.55
C SER A 142 -27.89 -8.55 -2.85
N PHE A 143 -27.62 -7.42 -3.49
CA PHE A 143 -28.66 -6.40 -3.75
C PHE A 143 -29.30 -6.50 -5.14
N PHE A 144 -28.56 -6.98 -6.15
CA PHE A 144 -28.98 -6.92 -7.56
C PHE A 144 -28.86 -8.25 -8.31
N GLY A 145 -28.39 -9.31 -7.63
CA GLY A 145 -28.24 -10.65 -8.19
C GLY A 145 -26.92 -10.90 -8.91
N TYR A 146 -26.71 -12.17 -9.27
CA TYR A 146 -25.43 -12.71 -9.73
C TYR A 146 -24.81 -11.96 -10.91
N GLY A 147 -25.62 -11.58 -11.90
CA GLY A 147 -25.13 -10.88 -13.10
C GLY A 147 -24.51 -9.52 -12.77
N THR A 148 -25.20 -8.73 -11.94
CA THR A 148 -24.69 -7.42 -11.49
C THR A 148 -23.49 -7.59 -10.58
N GLY A 149 -23.50 -8.57 -9.67
CA GLY A 149 -22.33 -8.88 -8.85
C GLY A 149 -21.10 -9.22 -9.66
N LEU A 150 -21.25 -9.99 -10.74
CA LEU A 150 -20.13 -10.38 -11.61
C LEU A 150 -19.57 -9.22 -12.45
N LEU A 151 -20.41 -8.22 -12.76
CA LEU A 151 -20.02 -7.05 -13.56
C LEU A 151 -19.38 -5.93 -12.72
N ALA A 152 -19.66 -5.89 -11.42
CA ALA A 152 -19.17 -4.87 -10.49
C ALA A 152 -17.70 -5.10 -10.12
#